data_AF-A0A347VQ47-F1
#
_entry.id   AF-A0A347VQ47-F1
#
_cell.length_a   1.000
_cell.length_b   1.000
_cell.length_c   1.000
_cell.angle_alpha   90.00
_cell.angle_beta   90.00
_cell.angle_gamma   90.00
#
_symmetry.space_group_name_H-M   'P 1'
#
loop_
_entity.id
_entity.type
_entity.pdbx_description
1 polymer ?
#
loop_
_entity_poly.entity_id
_entity_poly.type
_entity_poly.pdbx_seq_one_letter_code
_entity_poly.pdbx_strand_id
1 'polypeptide(L)'
;MVPSLIMLHIYDKIPNESFNIVRGKLKKLDKIGLAKIVIGLPALKLHNVSMVFWVGSVILGIFGVGRFMIGDKLLGFLKVTLLFLSYILLAASLALALFPDYATLAVSLMIAGYVGLILCTIWWGIDIFIISTKTKRVNLNKILMLFTL
;
A
#
# COMPACT_ATOMS: atom_id res chain seq x y z
N MET A 1 -27.28 20.59 0.81
CA MET A 1 -27.32 19.32 0.05
C MET A 1 -25.95 18.95 -0.52
N VAL A 2 -25.25 19.87 -1.18
CA VAL A 2 -23.93 19.64 -1.80
C VAL A 2 -22.86 19.05 -0.85
N PRO A 3 -22.68 19.53 0.40
CA PRO A 3 -21.69 18.94 1.33
C PRO A 3 -21.93 17.45 1.61
N SER A 4 -23.19 17.02 1.70
CA SER A 4 -23.53 15.63 1.96
C SER A 4 -23.25 14.73 0.75
N LEU A 5 -23.46 15.24 -0.46
CA LEU A 5 -23.13 14.53 -1.71
C LEU A 5 -21.62 14.33 -1.86
N ILE A 6 -20.83 15.37 -1.55
CA ILE A 6 -19.37 15.27 -1.53
C ILE A 6 -18.92 14.23 -0.50
N MET A 7 -19.48 14.27 0.72
CA MET A 7 -19.18 13.27 1.75
C MET A 7 -19.50 11.84 1.31
N LEU A 8 -20.62 11.63 0.61
CA LEU A 8 -20.98 10.31 0.08
C LEU A 8 -19.93 9.78 -0.91
N HIS A 9 -19.36 10.64 -1.76
CA HIS A 9 -18.35 10.25 -2.74
C HIS A 9 -16.98 9.89 -2.14
N ILE A 10 -16.67 10.38 -0.94
CA ILE A 10 -15.38 10.16 -0.26
C ILE A 10 -15.48 9.27 0.98
N TYR A 11 -16.69 8.82 1.33
CA TYR A 11 -16.99 8.12 2.57
C TYR A 11 -16.13 6.87 2.78
N ASP A 12 -16.00 6.05 1.75
CA ASP A 12 -15.19 4.82 1.76
C ASP A 12 -13.69 5.08 1.57
N LYS A 13 -13.31 6.30 1.17
CA LYS A 13 -11.94 6.67 0.76
C LYS A 13 -11.10 7.30 1.87
N ILE A 14 -11.70 7.73 2.98
CA ILE A 14 -11.00 8.42 4.08
C ILE A 14 -11.22 7.71 5.43
N PRO A 15 -10.41 8.01 6.46
CA PRO A 15 -10.57 7.43 7.80
C PRO A 15 -11.84 7.91 8.48
N ASN A 16 -12.51 7.03 9.23
CA ASN A 16 -13.82 7.31 9.84
C ASN A 16 -13.73 8.46 10.86
N GLU A 17 -12.62 8.54 11.60
CA GLU A 17 -12.33 9.61 12.56
C GLU A 17 -12.28 11.01 11.93
N SER A 18 -12.00 11.10 10.63
CA SER A 18 -11.86 12.37 9.92
C SER A 18 -13.17 12.90 9.35
N PHE A 19 -14.25 12.11 9.36
CA PHE A 19 -15.52 12.48 8.74
C PHE A 19 -16.10 13.78 9.30
N ASN A 20 -16.07 13.95 10.63
CA ASN A 20 -16.59 15.16 11.27
C ASN A 20 -15.77 16.40 10.89
N ILE A 21 -14.45 16.25 10.75
CA ILE A 21 -13.54 17.33 10.37
C ILE A 21 -13.82 17.78 8.92
N VAL A 22 -13.86 16.82 7.98
CA VAL A 22 -14.10 17.12 6.56
C VAL A 22 -15.51 17.68 6.36
N ARG A 23 -16.53 17.08 6.99
CA ARG A 23 -17.91 17.59 6.96
C ARG A 23 -18.00 19.01 7.54
N GLY A 24 -17.31 19.27 8.64
CA GLY A 24 -17.23 20.58 9.27
C GLY A 24 -16.61 21.62 8.33
N LYS A 25 -15.51 21.29 7.65
CA LYS A 25 -14.88 22.17 6.65
C LYS A 25 -15.80 22.43 5.45
N LEU A 26 -16.45 21.40 4.90
CA LEU A 26 -17.38 21.54 3.78
C LEU A 26 -18.58 22.44 4.11
N LYS A 27 -19.13 22.34 5.32
CA LYS A 27 -20.26 23.18 5.75
C LYS A 27 -19.90 24.65 5.94
N LYS A 28 -18.61 24.98 6.14
CA LYS A 28 -18.13 26.35 6.29
C LYS A 28 -17.83 27.03 4.95
N LEU A 29 -17.76 26.28 3.85
CA LEU A 29 -17.53 26.83 2.52
C LEU A 29 -18.79 27.48 1.96
N ASP A 30 -18.60 28.56 1.22
CA ASP A 30 -19.63 29.22 0.43
C ASP A 30 -19.92 28.42 -0.86
N LYS A 31 -20.85 28.91 -1.70
CA LYS A 31 -21.21 28.22 -2.95
C LYS A 31 -20.03 28.10 -3.92
N ILE A 32 -19.16 29.12 -3.99
CA ILE A 32 -18.00 29.12 -4.88
C ILE A 32 -16.94 28.16 -4.36
N GLY A 33 -16.66 28.16 -3.06
CA GLY A 33 -15.77 27.19 -2.41
C GLY A 33 -16.24 25.76 -2.60
N LEU A 34 -17.54 25.48 -2.45
CA LEU A 34 -18.11 24.16 -2.73
C LEU A 34 -17.94 23.76 -4.21
N ALA A 35 -18.16 24.67 -5.15
CA ALA A 35 -17.95 24.40 -6.56
C ALA A 35 -16.48 24.05 -6.87
N LYS A 36 -15.52 24.77 -6.27
CA LYS A 36 -14.08 24.46 -6.38
C LYS A 36 -13.77 23.04 -5.90
N ILE A 37 -14.33 22.61 -4.77
CA ILE A 37 -14.13 21.23 -4.28
C ILE A 37 -14.72 20.22 -5.25
N VAL A 38 -15.94 20.43 -5.75
CA VAL A 38 -16.59 19.51 -6.69
C VAL A 38 -15.76 19.33 -7.97
N ILE A 39 -15.17 20.41 -8.48
CA ILE A 39 -14.33 20.38 -9.68
C ILE A 39 -12.95 19.79 -9.38
N GLY A 40 -12.36 20.08 -8.21
CA GLY A 40 -11.03 19.63 -7.83
C GLY A 40 -10.96 18.17 -7.38
N LEU A 41 -12.04 17.62 -6.83
CA LEU A 41 -12.05 16.27 -6.26
C LEU A 41 -11.70 15.16 -7.29
N PRO A 42 -12.24 15.17 -8.52
CA PRO A 42 -11.80 14.23 -9.57
C PRO A 42 -10.32 14.38 -9.96
N ALA A 43 -9.78 15.60 -9.90
CA ALA A 43 -8.39 15.89 -10.27
C ALA A 43 -7.37 15.33 -9.26
N LEU A 44 -7.76 15.10 -8.00
CA LEU A 44 -6.89 14.55 -6.96
C LEU A 44 -6.47 13.08 -7.18
N LYS A 45 -7.11 12.35 -8.09
CA LYS A 45 -6.88 10.92 -8.35
C LYS A 45 -6.76 10.14 -7.03
N LEU A 46 -7.84 10.14 -6.25
CA LEU A 46 -7.92 9.41 -4.99
C LEU A 46 -7.75 7.91 -5.26
N HIS A 47 -6.98 7.23 -4.42
CA HIS A 47 -6.77 5.81 -4.52
C HIS A 47 -8.08 5.06 -4.21
N ASN A 48 -8.39 4.05 -5.02
CA ASN A 48 -9.47 3.11 -4.71
C ASN A 48 -8.97 2.17 -3.59
N VAL A 49 -9.47 2.37 -2.36
CA VAL A 49 -9.01 1.65 -1.16
C VAL A 49 -9.24 0.14 -1.32
N SER A 50 -10.39 -0.27 -1.83
CA SER A 50 -10.72 -1.68 -2.05
C SER A 50 -9.78 -2.35 -3.05
N MET A 51 -9.44 -1.66 -4.15
CA MET A 51 -8.51 -2.17 -5.15
C MET A 51 -7.09 -2.32 -4.57
N VAL A 52 -6.62 -1.32 -3.83
CA VAL A 52 -5.30 -1.36 -3.17
C VAL A 52 -5.24 -2.50 -2.14
N PHE A 53 -6.32 -2.72 -1.40
CA PHE A 53 -6.40 -3.81 -0.43
C PHE A 53 -6.43 -5.18 -1.12
N TRP A 54 -7.45 -5.45 -1.94
CA TRP A 54 -7.65 -6.78 -2.53
C TRP A 54 -6.56 -7.14 -3.54
N VAL A 55 -6.32 -6.28 -4.53
CA VAL A 55 -5.39 -6.59 -5.61
C VAL A 55 -3.97 -6.29 -5.16
N GLY A 56 -3.73 -5.10 -4.62
CA GLY A 56 -2.39 -4.66 -4.24
C GLY A 56 -1.80 -5.42 -3.07
N SER A 57 -2.62 -5.76 -2.06
CA SER A 57 -2.12 -6.33 -0.81
C SER A 57 -2.45 -7.81 -0.65
N VAL A 58 -3.68 -8.24 -0.91
CA VAL A 58 -4.03 -9.65 -0.74
C VAL A 58 -3.44 -10.50 -1.87
N ILE A 59 -3.74 -10.19 -3.13
CA ILE A 59 -3.32 -11.02 -4.28
C ILE A 59 -1.84 -10.79 -4.61
N LEU A 60 -1.40 -9.53 -4.72
CA LEU A 60 -0.06 -9.18 -5.19
C LEU A 60 0.85 -8.62 -4.08
N GLY A 61 0.43 -8.70 -2.81
CA GLY A 61 1.17 -8.05 -1.72
C GLY A 61 2.50 -8.71 -1.39
N ILE A 62 2.71 -9.97 -1.78
CA ILE A 62 4.02 -10.63 -1.68
C ILE A 62 5.08 -9.92 -2.52
N PHE A 63 4.66 -9.36 -3.67
CA PHE A 63 5.50 -8.52 -4.54
C PHE A 63 5.52 -7.05 -4.12
N GLY A 64 4.88 -6.67 -3.01
CA GLY A 64 4.83 -5.29 -2.55
C GLY A 64 3.98 -4.34 -3.40
N VAL A 65 3.13 -4.85 -4.30
CA VAL A 65 2.32 -4.02 -5.22
C VAL A 65 1.47 -2.99 -4.48
N GLY A 66 0.83 -3.36 -3.38
CA GLY A 66 0.04 -2.44 -2.56
C GLY A 66 0.84 -1.25 -2.04
N ARG A 67 2.13 -1.46 -1.69
CA ARG A 67 3.05 -0.40 -1.26
C ARG A 67 3.37 0.55 -2.41
N PHE A 68 3.61 0.01 -3.61
CA PHE A 68 3.82 0.83 -4.80
C PHE A 68 2.57 1.63 -5.19
N MET A 69 1.37 1.05 -5.08
CA MET A 69 0.11 1.74 -5.39
C MET A 69 -0.14 2.96 -4.51
N ILE A 70 0.30 2.94 -3.24
CA ILE A 70 0.21 4.09 -2.33
C ILE A 70 1.41 5.05 -2.39
N GLY A 71 2.42 4.73 -3.21
CA GLY A 71 3.65 5.53 -3.36
C GLY A 71 4.75 5.25 -2.33
N ASP A 72 4.62 4.21 -1.50
CA ASP A 72 5.63 3.78 -0.52
C ASP A 72 6.72 2.92 -1.21
N LYS A 73 7.51 3.58 -2.06
CA LYS A 73 8.46 2.92 -2.97
C LYS A 73 9.62 2.22 -2.25
N LEU A 74 10.09 2.79 -1.14
CA LEU A 74 11.25 2.28 -0.41
C LEU A 74 10.96 0.89 0.17
N LEU A 75 9.89 0.76 0.95
CA LEU A 75 9.48 -0.53 1.53
C LEU A 75 9.06 -1.52 0.43
N GLY A 76 8.40 -1.05 -0.63
CA GLY A 76 8.09 -1.88 -1.79
C GLY A 76 9.35 -2.50 -2.41
N PHE A 77 10.39 -1.70 -2.64
CA PHE A 77 11.64 -2.16 -3.25
C PHE A 77 12.42 -3.12 -2.35
N LEU A 78 12.47 -2.84 -1.03
CA LEU A 78 13.12 -3.74 -0.06
C LEU A 78 12.47 -5.12 -0.04
N LYS A 79 11.14 -5.20 -0.05
CA LYS A 79 10.42 -6.49 -0.10
C LYS A 79 10.72 -7.27 -1.37
N VAL A 80 10.67 -6.60 -2.52
CA VAL A 80 10.93 -7.23 -3.82
C VAL A 80 12.37 -7.74 -3.87
N THR A 81 13.33 -6.93 -3.43
CA THR A 81 14.75 -7.30 -3.39
C THR A 81 14.96 -8.53 -2.50
N LEU A 82 14.37 -8.55 -1.31
CA LEU A 82 14.47 -9.69 -0.40
C LEU A 82 13.87 -10.96 -1.03
N LEU A 83 12.70 -10.86 -1.67
CA LEU A 83 12.03 -11.98 -2.33
C LEU A 83 12.91 -12.58 -3.44
N PHE A 84 13.43 -11.73 -4.34
CA PHE A 84 14.31 -12.18 -5.43
C PHE A 84 15.63 -12.76 -4.91
N LEU A 85 16.24 -12.12 -3.91
CA LEU A 85 17.46 -12.61 -3.28
C LEU A 85 17.23 -14.01 -2.67
N SER A 86 16.11 -14.23 -1.99
CA SER A 86 15.76 -15.54 -1.44
C SER A 86 15.66 -16.62 -2.51
N TYR A 87 15.00 -16.34 -3.64
CA TYR A 87 14.93 -17.29 -4.75
C TYR A 87 16.29 -17.55 -5.40
N ILE A 88 17.15 -16.53 -5.53
CA ILE A 88 18.52 -16.69 -6.03
C ILE A 88 19.34 -17.60 -5.10
N LEU A 89 19.22 -17.44 -3.78
CA LEU A 89 19.90 -18.30 -2.81
C LEU A 89 19.43 -19.75 -2.90
N LEU A 90 18.12 -19.99 -3.08
CA LEU A 90 17.58 -21.33 -3.27
C LEU A 90 18.05 -21.98 -4.59
N ALA A 91 18.10 -21.20 -5.68
CA ALA A 91 18.61 -21.69 -6.96
C ALA A 91 20.11 -22.01 -6.88
N ALA A 92 20.91 -21.17 -6.23
CA ALA A 92 22.33 -21.40 -6.01
C ALA A 92 22.58 -22.64 -5.13
N SER A 93 21.77 -22.81 -4.08
CA SER A 93 21.79 -24.02 -3.24
C SER A 93 21.57 -25.29 -4.06
N LEU A 94 20.56 -25.29 -4.94
CA LEU A 94 20.25 -26.43 -5.80
C LEU A 94 21.40 -26.75 -6.76
N ALA A 95 22.02 -25.73 -7.36
CA ALA A 95 23.15 -25.92 -8.26
C ALA A 95 24.38 -26.50 -7.55
N LEU A 96 24.67 -26.02 -6.33
CA LEU A 96 25.81 -26.49 -5.54
C LEU A 96 25.58 -27.90 -4.94
N ALA A 97 24.33 -28.31 -4.73
CA ALA A 97 23.99 -29.64 -4.23
C ALA A 97 24.43 -30.78 -5.17
N LEU A 98 24.76 -30.49 -6.43
CA LEU A 98 25.30 -31.46 -7.39
C LEU A 98 26.76 -31.83 -7.12
N PHE A 99 27.46 -31.05 -6.30
CA PHE A 99 28.89 -31.20 -6.02
C PHE A 99 29.10 -31.53 -4.53
N PRO A 100 29.57 -32.74 -4.19
CA PRO A 100 29.71 -33.19 -2.80
C PRO A 100 30.58 -32.27 -1.93
N ASP A 101 31.62 -31.68 -2.52
CA ASP A 101 32.57 -30.80 -1.84
C ASP A 101 31.93 -29.50 -1.30
N TYR A 102 30.76 -29.11 -1.84
CA TYR A 102 30.04 -27.89 -1.46
C TYR A 102 28.76 -28.17 -0.65
N ALA A 103 28.57 -29.40 -0.15
CA ALA A 103 27.33 -29.81 0.53
C ALA A 103 26.94 -28.91 1.71
N THR A 104 27.92 -28.51 2.55
CA THR A 104 27.68 -27.61 3.70
C THR A 104 27.20 -26.23 3.25
N LEU A 105 27.87 -25.64 2.26
CA LEU A 105 27.49 -24.34 1.69
C LEU A 105 26.11 -24.40 1.03
N ALA A 106 25.81 -25.46 0.29
CA ALA A 106 24.51 -25.66 -0.33
C ALA A 106 23.38 -25.67 0.72
N VAL A 107 23.55 -26.39 1.84
CA VAL A 107 22.58 -26.40 2.94
C VAL A 107 22.44 -25.02 3.60
N SER A 108 23.55 -24.31 3.83
CA SER A 108 23.51 -22.95 4.40
C SER A 108 22.72 -21.97 3.51
N LEU A 109 22.93 -22.00 2.20
CA LEU A 109 22.19 -21.17 1.24
C LEU A 109 20.70 -21.55 1.18
N MET A 110 20.39 -22.84 1.29
CA MET A 110 19.02 -23.33 1.38
C MET A 110 18.29 -22.71 2.57
N ILE A 111 18.89 -22.80 3.76
CA ILE A 111 18.32 -22.26 5.00
C ILE A 111 18.15 -20.74 4.88
N ALA A 112 19.16 -20.02 4.40
CA ALA A 112 19.09 -18.57 4.22
C ALA A 112 17.96 -18.16 3.25
N GLY A 113 17.81 -18.89 2.14
CA GLY A 113 16.72 -18.69 1.19
C GLY A 113 15.33 -18.86 1.84
N TYR A 114 15.11 -19.95 2.57
CA TYR A 114 13.84 -20.20 3.26
C TYR A 114 13.55 -19.18 4.36
N VAL A 115 14.55 -18.78 5.15
CA VAL A 115 14.39 -17.73 6.16
C VAL A 115 13.93 -16.42 5.52
N GLY A 116 14.53 -16.04 4.39
CA GLY A 116 14.11 -14.85 3.65
C GLY A 116 12.67 -14.93 3.13
N LEU A 117 12.23 -16.09 2.61
CA LEU A 117 10.83 -16.30 2.19
C LEU A 117 9.83 -16.22 3.36
N ILE A 118 10.20 -16.76 4.52
CA ILE A 118 9.38 -16.65 5.74
C ILE A 118 9.24 -15.18 6.14
N LEU A 119 10.33 -14.41 6.15
CA LEU A 119 10.29 -12.98 6.45
C LEU A 119 9.41 -12.21 5.45
N CYS A 120 9.50 -12.50 4.15
CA CYS A 120 8.62 -11.91 3.14
C CYS A 120 7.13 -12.22 3.41
N THR A 121 6.83 -13.44 3.85
CA THR A 121 5.46 -13.90 4.15
C THR A 121 4.90 -13.22 5.40
N ILE A 122 5.69 -13.13 6.46
CA ILE A 122 5.32 -12.38 7.68
C ILE A 122 5.04 -10.92 7.35
N TRP A 123 5.94 -10.29 6.58
CA TRP A 123 5.78 -8.90 6.17
C TRP A 123 4.53 -8.69 5.31
N TRP A 124 4.25 -9.61 4.38
CA TRP A 124 3.02 -9.61 3.60
C TRP A 124 1.77 -9.65 4.49
N GLY A 125 1.74 -10.53 5.50
CA GLY A 125 0.66 -10.57 6.47
C GLY A 125 0.45 -9.24 7.20
N ILE A 126 1.53 -8.61 7.67
CA ILE A 126 1.48 -7.29 8.32
C ILE A 126 0.94 -6.21 7.38
N ASP A 127 1.38 -6.21 6.11
CA ASP A 127 0.95 -5.23 5.12
C ASP A 127 -0.55 -5.26 4.86
N ILE A 128 -1.19 -6.43 4.89
CA ILE A 128 -2.65 -6.56 4.70
C ILE A 128 -3.42 -5.70 5.71
N PHE A 129 -2.99 -5.68 6.97
CA PHE A 129 -3.66 -4.89 8.01
C PHE A 129 -3.37 -3.39 7.92
N ILE A 130 -2.16 -3.03 7.51
CA ILE A 130 -1.69 -1.63 7.54
C ILE A 130 -2.06 -0.87 6.26
N ILE A 131 -2.15 -1.52 5.11
CA ILE A 131 -2.25 -0.82 3.82
C ILE A 131 -3.56 -0.04 3.67
N SER A 132 -4.68 -0.59 4.15
CA SER A 132 -6.00 0.03 4.00
C SER A 132 -6.07 1.35 4.77
N THR A 133 -5.57 1.35 6.00
CA THR A 133 -5.53 2.54 6.86
C THR A 133 -4.56 3.59 6.30
N LYS A 134 -3.38 3.18 5.82
CA LYS A 134 -2.44 4.09 5.14
C LYS A 134 -3.05 4.71 3.87
N THR A 135 -3.72 3.91 3.03
CA THR A 135 -4.35 4.40 1.79
C THR A 135 -5.40 5.46 2.10
N LYS A 136 -6.26 5.21 3.09
CA LYS A 136 -7.25 6.18 3.55
C LYS A 136 -6.63 7.48 4.04
N ARG A 137 -5.52 7.41 4.79
CA ARG A 137 -4.78 8.61 5.25
C ARG A 137 -4.17 9.41 4.09
N VAL A 138 -3.60 8.73 3.09
CA VAL A 138 -3.06 9.40 1.88
C VAL A 138 -4.18 10.14 1.14
N ASN A 139 -5.33 9.51 0.95
CA ASN A 139 -6.50 10.14 0.35
C ASN A 139 -7.00 11.35 1.15
N LEU A 140 -7.07 11.23 2.48
CA LEU A 140 -7.45 12.33 3.35
C LEU A 140 -6.52 13.53 3.18
N ASN A 141 -5.20 13.31 3.17
CA ASN A 141 -4.23 14.40 3.01
C ASN A 141 -4.42 15.14 1.68
N LYS A 142 -4.64 14.41 0.58
CA LYS A 142 -4.96 15.01 -0.74
C LYS A 142 -6.22 15.87 -0.69
N ILE A 143 -7.27 15.38 -0.02
CA ILE A 143 -8.53 16.13 0.14
C ILE A 143 -8.32 17.38 1.01
N LEU A 144 -7.53 17.27 2.08
CA LEU A 144 -7.23 18.40 2.95
C LEU A 144 -6.48 19.53 2.23
N MET A 145 -5.62 19.21 1.27
CA MET A 145 -4.93 20.19 0.42
C MET A 145 -5.90 21.04 -0.42
N LEU A 146 -7.05 20.52 -0.83
CA LEU A 146 -8.06 21.31 -1.55
C LEU A 146 -8.74 22.37 -0.69
N PHE A 147 -8.73 22.23 0.64
CA PHE A 147 -9.31 23.23 1.55
C PHE A 147 -8.33 24.36 1.87
N THR A 148 -7.05 24.22 1.51
CA THR A 148 -6.00 25.21 1.75
C THR A 148 -5.63 26.00 0.50
N LEU A 149 -6.16 25.62 -0.66
CA LEU A 149 -6.06 26.31 -1.95
C LEU A 149 -7.27 27.25 -2.16
#